data_AF-A0A382K721-F1
#
_entry.id   AF-A0A382K721-F1
#
_cell.length_a   1.000
_cell.length_b   1.000
_cell.length_c   1.000
_cell.angle_alpha   90.00
_cell.angle_beta   90.00
_cell.angle_gamma   90.00
#
_symmetry.space_group_name_H-M   'P 1'
#
loop_
_entity.id
_entity.type
_entity.pdbx_description
1 polymer ?
#
loop_
_entity_poly.entity_id
_entity_poly.type
_entity_poly.pdbx_seq_one_letter_code
_entity_poly.pdbx_strand_id
1 'polypeptide(L)'
;MREGSIDAPIRHPIDWQSDNFSDPKALFEELKRVFDICNGCRRCFNLCGTFPKLFDLIDETPTGDINEVDEDKFWEVIDNCYLCDICFKTKCPYVPPHEFNVDFPHLMLRAKALKHKQKKVSLRDKILSNPETLGSFAGIPIIAQTVNAFNKTKLGGLVSEKALGIDRNAPKPKFYSQTARKELKHYVNEPSLSNDDTAQKSVVLFATCYGNRNDPQVVKDTVVCFEKNNVPIVLTKTEKCCGMPKLELGDIDSVAKAKD
;
A
#
# COMPACT_ATOMS: atom_id res chain seq x y z
N MET A 1 19.66 -23.01 16.30
CA MET A 1 18.61 -21.99 16.17
C MET A 1 17.83 -22.32 14.89
N ARG A 2 16.50 -22.41 14.94
CA ARG A 2 15.65 -22.75 13.79
C ARG A 2 15.36 -21.47 13.00
N GLU A 3 15.39 -21.54 11.67
CA GLU A 3 15.10 -20.40 10.80
C GLU A 3 13.64 -19.94 10.97
N GLY A 4 13.43 -18.66 11.29
CA GLY A 4 12.12 -18.10 11.64
C GLY A 4 11.10 -18.07 10.50
N SER A 5 11.56 -18.09 9.24
CA SER A 5 10.70 -18.07 8.04
C SER A 5 10.13 -19.44 7.62
N ILE A 6 10.43 -20.51 8.36
CA ILE A 6 9.92 -21.86 8.04
C ILE A 6 8.47 -22.04 8.47
N ASP A 7 8.09 -21.43 9.59
CA ASP A 7 6.74 -21.49 10.15
C ASP A 7 5.99 -20.16 9.90
N ALA A 8 4.69 -20.14 10.14
CA ALA A 8 3.91 -18.90 10.05
C ALA A 8 4.48 -17.88 11.07
N PRO A 9 4.96 -16.70 10.62
CA PRO A 9 5.63 -15.77 11.52
C PRO A 9 4.61 -15.07 12.42
N ILE A 10 5.03 -14.83 13.66
CA ILE A 10 4.22 -14.14 14.67
C ILE A 10 4.19 -12.65 14.33
N ARG A 11 2.98 -12.09 14.16
CA ARG A 11 2.76 -10.67 13.89
C ARG A 11 2.27 -10.00 15.17
N HIS A 12 3.06 -9.06 15.69
CA HIS A 12 2.68 -8.24 16.84
C HIS A 12 1.97 -6.96 16.37
N PRO A 13 0.92 -6.47 17.05
CA PRO A 13 0.35 -5.16 16.75
C PRO A 13 1.41 -4.06 16.86
N ILE A 14 1.37 -3.08 15.95
CA ILE A 14 2.22 -1.89 16.07
C ILE A 14 1.79 -1.06 17.28
N ASP A 15 2.75 -0.68 18.11
CA ASP A 15 2.49 0.15 19.29
C ASP A 15 2.49 1.65 18.93
N TRP A 16 1.66 2.02 17.94
CA TRP A 16 1.69 3.34 17.30
C TRP A 16 1.21 4.49 18.19
N GLN A 17 0.61 4.18 19.34
CA GLN A 17 0.09 5.14 20.30
C GLN A 17 1.07 5.44 21.44
N SER A 18 2.14 4.66 21.59
CA SER A 18 3.15 4.91 22.62
C SER A 18 4.02 6.12 22.31
N ASP A 19 4.55 6.73 23.37
CA ASP A 19 5.50 7.84 23.23
C ASP A 19 6.78 7.41 22.51
N ASN A 20 7.26 6.18 22.81
CA ASN A 20 8.46 5.61 22.20
C ASN A 20 8.32 5.41 20.69
N PHE A 21 7.12 5.14 20.17
CA PHE A 21 6.90 4.95 18.74
C PHE A 21 7.34 6.16 17.92
N SER A 22 7.14 7.36 18.46
CA SER A 22 7.47 8.64 17.82
C SER A 22 8.87 9.17 18.15
N ASP A 23 9.68 8.47 18.95
CA ASP A 23 11.04 8.90 19.28
C ASP A 23 11.99 8.70 18.08
N PRO A 24 12.55 9.78 17.49
CA PRO A 24 13.49 9.66 16.38
C PRO A 24 14.74 8.87 16.78
N LYS A 25 15.31 9.09 17.97
CA LYS A 25 16.57 8.46 18.34
C LYS A 25 16.40 6.94 18.43
N ALA A 26 15.37 6.49 19.15
CA ALA A 26 15.04 5.07 19.26
C ALA A 26 14.64 4.44 17.91
N LEU A 27 14.09 5.21 16.98
CA LEU A 27 13.82 4.73 15.62
C LEU A 27 15.11 4.51 14.83
N PHE A 28 16.02 5.49 14.80
CA PHE A 28 17.24 5.42 14.00
C PHE A 28 18.23 4.38 14.53
N GLU A 29 18.30 4.19 15.85
CA GLU A 29 19.05 3.09 16.47
C GLU A 29 18.51 1.72 16.01
N GLU A 30 17.18 1.55 15.97
CA GLU A 30 16.55 0.31 15.51
C GLU A 30 16.70 0.11 13.99
N LEU A 31 16.65 1.18 13.19
CA LEU A 31 16.96 1.14 11.76
C LEU A 31 18.38 0.62 11.53
N LYS A 32 19.38 1.17 12.21
CA LYS A 32 20.78 0.71 12.11
C LYS A 32 20.90 -0.76 12.45
N ARG A 33 20.32 -1.20 13.57
CA ARG A 33 20.35 -2.61 14.01
C ARG A 33 19.75 -3.54 12.95
N VAL A 34 18.57 -3.23 12.44
CA VAL A 34 17.90 -4.08 11.44
C VAL A 34 18.63 -4.04 10.10
N PHE A 35 19.13 -2.88 9.69
CA PHE A 35 19.88 -2.72 8.45
C PHE A 35 21.21 -3.49 8.47
N ASP A 36 21.91 -3.50 9.61
CA ASP A 36 23.11 -4.33 9.83
C ASP A 36 22.80 -5.83 9.69
N ILE A 37 21.73 -6.29 10.35
CA ILE A 37 21.27 -7.69 10.25
C ILE A 37 20.89 -8.04 8.80
N CYS A 38 20.22 -7.13 8.09
CA CYS A 38 19.89 -7.30 6.67
C CYS A 38 21.17 -7.38 5.82
N ASN A 39 22.15 -6.53 6.09
CA ASN A 39 23.45 -6.51 5.41
C ASN A 39 24.23 -7.81 5.63
N GLY A 40 24.16 -8.39 6.83
CA GLY A 40 24.85 -9.65 7.14
C GLY A 40 24.34 -10.86 6.34
N CYS A 41 23.05 -10.89 5.95
CA CYS A 41 22.48 -12.05 5.24
C CYS A 41 22.15 -11.81 3.76
N ARG A 42 21.82 -10.57 3.37
CA ARG A 42 21.44 -10.11 2.01
C ARG A 42 20.39 -10.94 1.25
N ARG A 43 19.67 -11.85 1.91
CA ARG A 43 18.71 -12.79 1.27
C ARG A 43 17.58 -12.12 0.49
N CYS A 44 17.25 -10.88 0.83
CA CYS A 44 16.12 -10.15 0.28
C CYS A 44 16.45 -9.30 -0.97
N PHE A 45 17.69 -9.32 -1.47
CA PHE A 45 18.18 -8.43 -2.53
C PHE A 45 17.32 -8.43 -3.81
N ASN A 46 16.69 -9.56 -4.14
CA ASN A 46 15.92 -9.72 -5.38
C ASN A 46 14.41 -9.50 -5.21
N LEU A 47 13.93 -9.11 -4.03
CA LEU A 47 12.48 -8.97 -3.79
C LEU A 47 11.91 -7.66 -4.32
N CYS A 48 12.60 -6.54 -4.10
CA CYS A 48 12.16 -5.20 -4.49
C CYS A 48 13.35 -4.22 -4.42
N GLY A 49 13.14 -2.97 -4.84
CA GLY A 49 14.18 -1.92 -4.85
C GLY A 49 14.71 -1.50 -3.48
N THR A 50 14.03 -1.81 -2.38
CA THR A 50 14.45 -1.43 -1.01
C THR A 50 15.80 -2.04 -0.64
N PHE A 51 16.00 -3.33 -0.89
CA PHE A 51 17.17 -4.07 -0.39
C PHE A 51 18.45 -3.80 -1.20
N PRO A 52 18.44 -3.79 -2.55
CA PRO A 52 19.58 -3.31 -3.32
C PRO A 52 20.01 -1.93 -2.88
N LYS A 53 19.07 -0.99 -2.74
CA LYS A 53 19.39 0.36 -2.27
C LYS A 53 20.03 0.38 -0.89
N LEU A 54 19.52 -0.43 0.05
CA LEU A 54 20.13 -0.56 1.38
C LEU A 54 21.57 -1.07 1.29
N PHE A 55 21.82 -2.11 0.48
CA PHE A 55 23.15 -2.71 0.38
C PHE A 55 24.12 -1.79 -0.36
N ASP A 56 23.68 -1.10 -1.41
CA ASP A 56 24.48 -0.09 -2.12
C ASP A 56 24.94 1.01 -1.17
N LEU A 57 24.04 1.54 -0.32
CA LEU A 57 24.39 2.56 0.66
C LEU A 57 25.49 2.12 1.64
N ILE A 58 25.51 0.85 2.01
CA ILE A 58 26.50 0.29 2.93
C ILE A 58 27.80 -0.03 2.17
N ASP A 59 27.72 -0.62 0.98
CA ASP A 59 28.87 -0.97 0.14
C ASP A 59 29.65 0.26 -0.36
N GLU A 60 28.98 1.41 -0.48
CA GLU A 60 29.61 2.69 -0.82
C GLU A 60 30.40 3.31 0.36
N THR A 61 30.30 2.77 1.57
CA THR A 61 31.10 3.22 2.72
C THR A 61 32.52 2.64 2.67
N PRO A 62 33.53 3.33 3.23
CA PRO A 62 34.91 2.81 3.25
C PRO A 62 35.06 1.43 3.91
N THR A 63 34.26 1.13 4.92
CA THR A 63 34.41 -0.12 5.70
C THR A 63 33.28 -1.14 5.49
N GLY A 64 32.19 -0.76 4.81
CA GLY A 64 30.99 -1.59 4.72
C GLY A 64 30.17 -1.61 6.01
N ASP A 65 30.36 -0.64 6.90
CA ASP A 65 29.66 -0.52 8.19
C ASP A 65 28.44 0.42 8.08
N ILE A 66 27.28 -0.03 8.54
CA ILE A 66 26.05 0.77 8.59
C ILE A 66 26.22 2.06 9.41
N ASN A 67 27.14 2.08 10.37
CA ASN A 67 27.39 3.25 11.22
C ASN A 67 28.06 4.40 10.46
N GLU A 68 28.67 4.14 9.31
CA GLU A 68 29.27 5.15 8.42
C GLU A 68 28.25 5.73 7.43
N VAL A 69 27.06 5.13 7.30
CA VAL A 69 26.01 5.63 6.43
C VAL A 69 25.34 6.84 7.09
N ASP A 70 25.24 7.94 6.35
CA ASP A 70 24.45 9.10 6.73
C ASP A 70 22.98 8.69 6.96
N GLU A 71 22.47 8.95 8.17
CA GLU A 71 21.10 8.60 8.57
C GLU A 71 20.04 9.22 7.64
N ASP A 72 20.31 10.39 7.04
CA ASP A 72 19.39 11.00 6.09
C ASP A 72 19.22 10.15 4.81
N LYS A 73 20.22 9.33 4.44
CA LYS A 73 20.10 8.41 3.30
C LYS A 73 19.18 7.21 3.60
N PHE A 74 18.87 6.92 4.86
CA PHE A 74 17.93 5.84 5.19
C PHE A 74 16.54 6.11 4.62
N TRP A 75 16.16 7.37 4.40
CA TRP A 75 14.89 7.72 3.76
C TRP A 75 14.77 7.16 2.34
N GLU A 76 15.88 6.98 1.62
CA GLU A 76 15.88 6.36 0.30
C GLU A 76 15.50 4.86 0.37
N VAL A 77 15.87 4.17 1.46
CA VAL A 77 15.47 2.77 1.72
C VAL A 77 13.99 2.72 2.15
N ILE A 78 13.62 3.60 3.10
CA ILE A 78 12.28 3.66 3.69
C ILE A 78 11.22 3.98 2.62
N ASP A 79 11.48 4.94 1.75
CA ASP A 79 10.53 5.35 0.71
C ASP A 79 10.31 4.27 -0.36
N ASN A 80 11.31 3.43 -0.63
CA ASN A 80 11.18 2.29 -1.54
C ASN A 80 10.37 1.12 -0.96
N CYS A 81 10.09 1.10 0.34
CA CYS A 81 9.30 0.03 0.95
C CYS A 81 7.78 0.27 0.76
N TYR A 82 7.12 -0.66 0.07
CA TYR A 82 5.67 -0.68 -0.19
C TYR A 82 4.86 -1.53 0.81
N LEU A 83 5.45 -1.90 1.96
CA LEU A 83 4.76 -2.63 3.04
C LEU A 83 4.04 -3.93 2.61
N CYS A 84 4.59 -4.66 1.63
CA CYS A 84 3.97 -5.87 1.07
C CYS A 84 4.18 -7.15 1.89
N ASP A 85 4.98 -7.08 2.96
CA ASP A 85 5.33 -8.19 3.86
C ASP A 85 6.05 -9.39 3.26
N ILE A 86 6.39 -9.41 1.97
CA ILE A 86 7.04 -10.58 1.34
C ILE A 86 8.36 -10.93 2.02
N CYS A 87 9.18 -9.93 2.37
CA CYS A 87 10.46 -10.15 3.05
C CYS A 87 10.27 -10.82 4.42
N PHE A 88 9.28 -10.35 5.18
CA PHE A 88 8.93 -10.87 6.50
C PHE A 88 8.30 -12.26 6.42
N LYS A 89 7.36 -12.48 5.50
CA LYS A 89 6.60 -13.72 5.42
C LYS A 89 7.36 -14.89 4.81
N THR A 90 8.34 -14.62 3.94
CA THR A 90 8.88 -15.68 3.07
C THR A 90 10.40 -15.77 2.99
N LYS A 91 11.16 -14.76 3.45
CA LYS A 91 12.62 -14.72 3.24
C LYS A 91 13.46 -14.49 4.48
N CYS A 92 12.98 -13.69 5.42
CA CYS A 92 13.79 -13.29 6.57
C CYS A 92 13.87 -14.43 7.59
N PRO A 93 15.07 -14.97 7.86
CA PRO A 93 15.24 -16.06 8.83
C PRO A 93 15.15 -15.59 10.28
N TYR A 94 15.05 -14.27 10.50
CA TYR A 94 15.22 -13.62 11.79
C TYR A 94 13.94 -12.97 12.32
N VAL A 95 12.78 -13.35 11.77
CA VAL A 95 11.46 -12.88 12.20
C VAL A 95 11.09 -13.43 13.59
N PRO A 96 10.16 -12.79 14.33
CA PRO A 96 9.71 -13.28 15.62
C PRO A 96 9.25 -14.74 15.53
N PRO A 97 9.62 -15.62 16.49
CA PRO A 97 10.24 -15.32 17.79
C PRO A 97 11.78 -15.41 17.83
N HIS A 98 12.46 -15.31 16.69
CA HIS A 98 13.93 -15.30 16.66
C HIS A 98 14.49 -14.17 17.56
N GLU A 99 15.65 -14.37 18.17
CA GLU A 99 16.25 -13.42 19.14
C GLU A 99 16.45 -12.00 18.55
N PHE A 100 16.76 -11.92 17.25
CA PHE A 100 16.88 -10.66 16.51
C PHE A 100 15.55 -9.95 16.24
N ASN A 101 14.42 -10.65 16.32
CA ASN A 101 13.06 -10.09 16.28
C ASN A 101 12.82 -9.11 15.13
N VAL A 102 13.23 -9.46 13.91
CA VAL A 102 13.19 -8.55 12.74
C VAL A 102 11.80 -8.49 12.14
N ASP A 103 11.14 -7.34 12.25
CA ASP A 103 9.92 -6.99 11.49
C ASP A 103 10.17 -5.75 10.63
N PHE A 104 10.82 -5.98 9.49
CA PHE A 104 11.23 -4.91 8.57
C PHE A 104 10.03 -4.05 8.12
N PRO A 105 8.89 -4.60 7.67
CA PRO A 105 7.74 -3.79 7.28
C PRO A 105 7.18 -2.93 8.41
N HIS A 106 7.10 -3.43 9.65
CA HIS A 106 6.68 -2.61 10.79
C HIS A 106 7.64 -1.47 11.08
N LEU A 107 8.95 -1.71 11.00
CA LEU A 107 9.94 -0.67 11.19
C LEU A 107 9.84 0.42 10.11
N MET A 108 9.61 0.02 8.85
CA MET A 108 9.38 0.98 7.75
C MET A 108 8.09 1.79 7.98
N LEU A 109 7.02 1.15 8.45
CA LEU A 109 5.77 1.85 8.79
C LEU A 109 5.98 2.85 9.95
N ARG A 110 6.73 2.48 10.98
CA ARG A 110 7.11 3.38 12.08
C ARG A 110 7.89 4.60 11.56
N ALA A 111 8.86 4.38 10.68
CA ALA A 111 9.63 5.48 10.07
C ALA A 111 8.76 6.40 9.22
N LYS A 112 7.88 5.83 8.39
CA LYS A 112 6.91 6.58 7.58
C LYS A 112 5.95 7.38 8.46
N ALA A 113 5.50 6.82 9.58
CA ALA A 113 4.61 7.51 10.52
C ALA A 113 5.30 8.71 11.19
N LEU A 114 6.59 8.56 11.59
CA LEU A 114 7.37 9.69 12.07
C LEU A 114 7.49 10.80 11.01
N LYS A 115 7.82 10.43 9.77
CA LYS A 115 7.89 11.36 8.62
C LYS A 115 6.56 12.07 8.38
N HIS A 116 5.44 11.35 8.51
CA HIS A 116 4.10 11.92 8.41
C HIS A 116 3.81 12.94 9.51
N LYS A 117 4.08 12.60 10.78
CA LYS A 117 3.86 13.46 11.96
C LYS A 117 4.66 14.76 11.88
N GLN A 118 5.87 14.70 11.34
CA GLN A 118 6.72 15.86 11.07
C GLN A 118 6.21 16.72 9.88
N LYS A 119 5.04 16.41 9.30
CA LYS A 119 4.39 17.07 8.17
C LYS A 119 5.23 17.13 6.89
N LYS A 120 6.21 16.22 6.72
CA LYS A 120 7.11 16.15 5.56
C LYS A 120 6.48 15.49 4.31
N VAL A 121 5.15 15.40 4.22
CA VAL A 121 4.46 14.73 3.09
C VAL A 121 4.18 15.73 1.97
N SER A 122 4.58 15.37 0.75
CA SER A 122 4.41 16.23 -0.42
C SER A 122 2.92 16.45 -0.78
N LEU A 123 2.63 17.51 -1.53
CA LEU A 123 1.28 17.77 -2.04
C LEU A 123 0.78 16.61 -2.93
N ARG A 124 1.68 16.06 -3.78
CA ARG A 124 1.38 14.88 -4.61
C ARG A 124 0.87 13.74 -3.73
N ASP A 125 1.61 13.39 -2.69
CA ASP A 125 1.29 12.22 -1.88
C ASP A 125 -0.01 12.44 -1.08
N LYS A 126 -0.30 13.69 -0.64
CA LYS A 126 -1.59 14.04 -0.04
C LYS A 126 -2.78 13.87 -0.99
N ILE A 127 -2.60 14.20 -2.28
CA ILE A 127 -3.66 14.05 -3.29
C ILE A 127 -3.83 12.57 -3.65
N LEU A 128 -2.75 11.87 -3.96
CA LEU A 128 -2.78 10.50 -4.45
C LEU A 128 -3.16 9.48 -3.37
N SER A 129 -2.89 9.77 -2.09
CA SER A 129 -3.28 8.90 -0.97
C SER A 129 -4.77 8.92 -0.64
N ASN A 130 -5.58 9.67 -1.39
CA ASN A 130 -7.04 9.70 -1.24
C ASN A 130 -7.75 9.25 -2.53
N PRO A 131 -7.61 7.98 -2.97
CA PRO A 131 -8.20 7.53 -4.24
C PRO A 131 -9.72 7.65 -4.28
N GLU A 132 -10.40 7.47 -3.15
CA GLU A 132 -11.85 7.59 -3.07
C GLU A 132 -12.33 9.01 -3.38
N THR A 133 -11.75 10.02 -2.73
CA THR A 133 -12.06 11.44 -2.98
C THR A 133 -11.65 11.85 -4.39
N LEU A 134 -10.42 11.48 -4.79
CA LEU A 134 -9.89 11.80 -6.10
C LEU A 134 -10.75 11.18 -7.21
N GLY A 135 -11.06 9.89 -7.10
CA GLY A 135 -11.92 9.18 -8.04
C GLY A 135 -13.36 9.72 -8.03
N SER A 136 -13.86 10.16 -6.88
CA SER A 136 -15.19 10.77 -6.76
C SER A 136 -15.32 12.05 -7.56
N PHE A 137 -14.33 12.94 -7.43
CA PHE A 137 -14.26 14.20 -8.17
C PHE A 137 -13.89 13.99 -9.65
N ALA A 138 -12.80 13.27 -9.92
CA ALA A 138 -12.30 13.04 -11.27
C ALA A 138 -13.22 12.14 -12.11
N GLY A 139 -14.16 11.42 -11.49
CA GLY A 139 -15.17 10.61 -12.19
C GLY A 139 -16.45 11.38 -12.58
N ILE A 140 -16.52 12.70 -12.45
CA ILE A 140 -17.71 13.46 -12.88
C ILE A 140 -17.78 13.47 -14.43
N PRO A 141 -18.95 13.27 -15.09
CA PRO A 141 -19.11 13.05 -16.55
C PRO A 141 -18.36 13.97 -17.53
N ILE A 142 -17.99 15.19 -17.16
CA ILE A 142 -17.16 16.09 -17.97
C ILE A 142 -15.72 16.12 -17.46
N ILE A 143 -15.55 16.19 -16.12
CA ILE A 143 -14.23 16.19 -15.47
C ILE A 143 -13.43 14.95 -15.87
N ALA A 144 -14.04 13.78 -15.87
CA ALA A 144 -13.40 12.53 -16.27
C ALA A 144 -12.88 12.59 -17.70
N GLN A 145 -13.67 13.13 -18.64
CA GLN A 145 -13.26 13.26 -20.03
C GLN A 145 -12.07 14.21 -20.15
N THR A 146 -12.13 15.36 -19.50
CA THR A 146 -11.05 16.35 -19.49
C THR A 146 -9.78 15.80 -18.86
N VAL A 147 -9.86 15.19 -17.67
CA VAL A 147 -8.71 14.59 -16.96
C VAL A 147 -8.10 13.47 -17.79
N ASN A 148 -8.92 12.58 -18.35
CA ASN A 148 -8.43 11.48 -19.18
C ASN A 148 -7.78 11.98 -20.48
N ALA A 149 -8.37 12.99 -21.13
CA ALA A 149 -7.79 13.61 -22.32
C ALA A 149 -6.46 14.28 -21.98
N PHE A 150 -6.42 15.09 -20.93
CA PHE A 150 -5.22 15.76 -20.45
C PHE A 150 -4.11 14.75 -20.12
N ASN A 151 -4.43 13.67 -19.41
CA ASN A 151 -3.50 12.62 -19.03
C ASN A 151 -2.87 11.89 -20.21
N LYS A 152 -3.51 11.89 -21.39
CA LYS A 152 -2.99 11.29 -22.63
C LYS A 152 -2.09 12.23 -23.43
N THR A 153 -2.06 13.53 -23.11
CA THR A 153 -1.24 14.51 -23.85
C THR A 153 0.17 14.60 -23.30
N LYS A 154 1.15 14.81 -24.18
CA LYS A 154 2.55 15.10 -23.77
C LYS A 154 2.64 16.33 -22.88
N LEU A 155 1.89 17.39 -23.22
CA LEU A 155 1.85 18.62 -22.41
C LEU A 155 1.31 18.34 -21.01
N GLY A 156 0.25 17.55 -20.88
CA GLY A 156 -0.27 17.16 -19.57
C GLY A 156 0.71 16.30 -18.76
N GLY A 157 1.49 15.44 -19.43
CA GLY A 157 2.65 14.75 -18.86
C GLY A 157 3.66 15.73 -18.24
N LEU A 158 4.14 16.70 -19.02
CA LEU A 158 5.11 17.71 -18.58
C LEU A 158 4.61 18.55 -17.40
N VAL A 159 3.34 18.98 -17.45
CA VAL A 159 2.73 19.75 -16.38
C VAL A 159 2.63 18.91 -15.11
N SER A 160 2.21 17.64 -15.22
CA SER A 160 2.12 16.73 -14.07
C SER A 160 3.48 16.47 -13.43
N GLU A 161 4.51 16.30 -14.25
CA GLU A 161 5.88 16.09 -13.78
C GLU A 161 6.43 17.33 -13.06
N LYS A 162 6.28 18.51 -13.65
CA LYS A 162 6.79 19.75 -13.04
C LYS A 162 6.01 20.17 -11.81
N ALA A 163 4.70 19.97 -11.78
CA ALA A 163 3.84 20.43 -10.68
C ALA A 163 3.75 19.42 -9.53
N LEU A 164 3.70 18.12 -9.84
CA LEU A 164 3.48 17.06 -8.86
C LEU A 164 4.62 16.06 -8.76
N GLY A 165 5.63 16.10 -9.63
CA GLY A 165 6.72 15.11 -9.62
C GLY A 165 6.25 13.71 -10.04
N ILE A 166 5.20 13.62 -10.86
CA ILE A 166 4.78 12.35 -11.47
C ILE A 166 5.46 12.25 -12.83
N ASP A 167 6.27 11.20 -13.04
CA ASP A 167 6.97 11.00 -14.30
C ASP A 167 6.02 11.12 -15.50
N ARG A 168 6.42 11.90 -16.51
CA ARG A 168 5.57 12.22 -17.67
C ARG A 168 5.12 10.99 -18.46
N ASN A 169 5.87 9.88 -18.38
CA ASN A 169 5.61 8.61 -19.06
C ASN A 169 4.95 7.58 -18.13
N ALA A 170 4.75 7.89 -16.84
CA ALA A 170 4.08 6.98 -15.92
C ALA A 170 2.68 6.63 -16.43
N PRO A 171 2.24 5.36 -16.31
CA PRO A 171 0.87 4.98 -16.64
C PRO A 171 -0.09 5.72 -15.72
N LYS A 172 -1.00 6.50 -16.30
CA LYS A 172 -2.00 7.27 -15.54
C LYS A 172 -3.31 6.49 -15.52
N PRO A 173 -3.92 6.25 -14.34
CA PRO A 173 -5.18 5.54 -14.27
C PRO A 173 -6.27 6.36 -14.97
N LYS A 174 -7.13 5.67 -15.71
CA LYS A 174 -8.32 6.28 -16.33
C LYS A 174 -9.38 6.48 -15.26
N PHE A 175 -10.17 7.53 -15.36
CA PHE A 175 -11.35 7.74 -14.51
C PHE A 175 -12.62 7.49 -15.31
N TYR A 176 -13.54 6.72 -14.75
CA TYR A 176 -14.83 6.39 -15.37
C TYR A 176 -15.98 7.03 -14.61
N SER A 177 -16.87 7.69 -15.36
CA SER A 177 -18.08 8.31 -14.82
C SER A 177 -19.23 7.31 -14.64
N GLN A 178 -19.24 6.29 -15.50
CA GLN A 178 -20.00 5.07 -15.28
C GLN A 178 -19.14 4.13 -14.44
N THR A 179 -19.53 3.98 -13.18
CA THR A 179 -18.79 3.21 -12.19
C THR A 179 -19.32 1.79 -12.16
N ALA A 180 -18.52 0.83 -11.67
CA ALA A 180 -18.97 -0.56 -11.55
C ALA A 180 -20.31 -0.65 -10.80
N ARG A 181 -20.44 0.08 -9.68
CA ARG A 181 -21.67 0.14 -8.87
C ARG A 181 -22.90 0.70 -9.61
N LYS A 182 -22.72 1.66 -10.52
CA LYS A 182 -23.83 2.21 -11.32
C LYS A 182 -24.30 1.20 -12.35
N GLU A 183 -23.37 0.54 -13.02
CA GLU A 183 -23.66 -0.46 -14.05
C GLU A 183 -24.23 -1.75 -13.44
N LEU A 184 -23.75 -2.14 -12.26
CA LEU A 184 -24.14 -3.37 -11.55
C LEU A 184 -25.20 -3.12 -10.46
N LYS A 185 -26.03 -2.08 -10.61
CA LYS A 185 -26.99 -1.66 -9.57
C LYS A 185 -27.93 -2.76 -9.09
N HIS A 186 -28.27 -3.73 -9.93
CA HIS A 186 -29.18 -4.81 -9.55
C HIS A 186 -28.53 -5.77 -8.52
N TYR A 187 -27.22 -6.02 -8.63
CA TYR A 187 -26.46 -6.82 -7.65
C TYR A 187 -26.29 -6.11 -6.30
N VAL A 188 -26.59 -4.81 -6.23
CA VAL A 188 -26.56 -4.02 -4.99
C VAL A 188 -27.93 -4.03 -4.30
N ASN A 189 -29.00 -3.95 -5.09
CA ASN A 189 -30.35 -3.67 -4.59
C ASN A 189 -31.24 -4.91 -4.43
N GLU A 190 -30.94 -5.99 -5.15
CA GLU A 190 -31.75 -7.22 -5.17
C GLU A 190 -30.87 -8.45 -4.85
N PRO A 191 -30.41 -8.61 -3.60
CA PRO A 191 -29.58 -9.75 -3.23
C PRO A 191 -30.43 -11.02 -3.23
N SER A 192 -30.15 -11.94 -4.15
CA SER A 192 -30.76 -13.28 -4.23
C SER A 192 -30.18 -14.26 -3.21
N LEU A 193 -29.77 -13.77 -2.05
CA LEU A 193 -29.13 -14.56 -1.00
C LEU A 193 -30.19 -15.12 -0.05
N SER A 194 -30.24 -16.44 0.08
CA SER A 194 -31.00 -17.13 1.12
C SER A 194 -30.18 -17.22 2.41
N ASN A 195 -30.82 -16.93 3.54
CA ASN A 195 -30.23 -17.06 4.89
C ASN A 195 -30.36 -18.51 5.45
N ASP A 196 -30.49 -19.50 4.59
CA ASP A 196 -30.63 -20.92 4.99
C ASP A 196 -29.24 -21.57 4.99
N ASP A 197 -28.86 -22.24 6.08
CA ASP A 197 -27.57 -22.93 6.22
C ASP A 197 -27.39 -24.09 5.23
N THR A 198 -28.49 -24.58 4.65
CA THR A 198 -28.46 -25.59 3.57
C THR A 198 -28.34 -24.99 2.18
N ALA A 199 -28.39 -23.66 2.07
CA ALA A 199 -28.34 -22.97 0.80
C ALA A 199 -26.96 -22.96 0.16
N GLN A 200 -26.97 -22.67 -1.13
CA GLN A 200 -25.78 -22.51 -1.93
C GLN A 200 -24.87 -21.40 -1.37
N LYS A 201 -23.59 -21.73 -1.19
CA LYS A 201 -22.57 -20.75 -0.81
C LYS A 201 -22.56 -19.59 -1.80
N SER A 202 -22.48 -18.38 -1.26
CA SER A 202 -22.61 -17.14 -2.01
C SER A 202 -21.44 -16.19 -1.74
N VAL A 203 -21.27 -15.20 -2.62
CA VAL A 203 -20.14 -14.27 -2.58
C VAL A 203 -20.61 -12.83 -2.40
N VAL A 204 -19.97 -12.13 -1.47
CA VAL A 204 -20.08 -10.67 -1.35
C VAL A 204 -18.86 -10.06 -2.03
N LEU A 205 -19.09 -9.37 -3.15
CA LEU A 205 -18.03 -8.70 -3.90
C LEU A 205 -17.87 -7.26 -3.42
N PHE A 206 -16.64 -6.94 -3.07
CA PHE A 206 -16.20 -5.56 -2.84
C PHE A 206 -15.69 -5.00 -4.17
N ALA A 207 -16.34 -3.96 -4.70
CA ALA A 207 -15.94 -3.30 -5.94
C ALA A 207 -14.57 -2.61 -5.81
N THR A 208 -14.22 -2.20 -4.58
CA THR A 208 -13.06 -1.39 -4.21
C THR A 208 -13.11 0.03 -4.77
N CYS A 209 -12.35 0.96 -4.18
CA CYS A 209 -12.26 2.32 -4.70
C CYS A 209 -11.69 2.34 -6.14
N TYR A 210 -10.73 1.46 -6.46
CA TYR A 210 -10.10 1.38 -7.78
C TYR A 210 -10.99 0.66 -8.79
N GLY A 211 -11.45 -0.55 -8.48
CA GLY A 211 -12.35 -1.30 -9.37
C GLY A 211 -13.66 -0.55 -9.65
N ASN A 212 -14.16 0.26 -8.71
CA ASN A 212 -15.37 1.04 -8.97
C ASN A 212 -15.15 2.20 -9.96
N ARG A 213 -14.00 2.89 -9.94
CA ARG A 213 -13.78 4.18 -10.64
C ARG A 213 -12.72 4.16 -11.72
N ASN A 214 -11.72 3.29 -11.61
CA ASN A 214 -10.56 3.24 -12.49
C ASN A 214 -10.56 2.02 -13.40
N ASP A 215 -11.10 0.90 -12.92
CA ASP A 215 -11.30 -0.30 -13.73
C ASP A 215 -12.65 -0.97 -13.46
N PRO A 216 -13.79 -0.38 -13.90
CA PRO A 216 -15.11 -0.99 -13.74
C PRO A 216 -15.24 -2.38 -14.37
N GLN A 217 -14.43 -2.67 -15.38
CA GLN A 217 -14.55 -3.89 -16.15
C GLN A 217 -14.11 -5.11 -15.34
N VAL A 218 -13.06 -5.00 -14.52
CA VAL A 218 -12.62 -6.12 -13.66
C VAL A 218 -13.72 -6.58 -12.70
N VAL A 219 -14.52 -5.64 -12.18
CA VAL A 219 -15.65 -5.95 -11.28
C VAL A 219 -16.77 -6.67 -12.05
N LYS A 220 -17.08 -6.20 -13.26
CA LYS A 220 -18.08 -6.82 -14.15
C LYS A 220 -17.68 -8.22 -14.56
N ASP A 221 -16.42 -8.42 -14.96
CA ASP A 221 -15.90 -9.72 -15.36
C ASP A 221 -15.89 -10.70 -14.20
N THR A 222 -15.59 -10.22 -12.99
CA THR A 222 -15.70 -11.02 -11.75
C THR A 222 -17.13 -11.51 -11.55
N VAL A 223 -18.13 -10.63 -11.71
CA VAL A 223 -19.54 -11.01 -11.60
C VAL A 223 -19.90 -12.08 -12.65
N VAL A 224 -19.56 -11.86 -13.91
CA VAL A 224 -19.80 -12.84 -14.99
C VAL A 224 -19.15 -14.19 -14.68
N CYS A 225 -17.96 -14.21 -14.09
CA CYS A 225 -17.29 -15.44 -13.68
C CYS A 225 -18.13 -16.23 -12.66
N PHE A 226 -18.61 -15.57 -11.61
CA PHE A 226 -19.44 -16.23 -10.59
C PHE A 226 -20.77 -16.70 -11.15
N GLU A 227 -21.44 -15.89 -11.98
CA GLU A 227 -22.69 -16.29 -12.64
C GLU A 227 -22.53 -17.52 -13.52
N LYS A 228 -21.46 -17.59 -14.32
CA LYS A 228 -21.17 -18.77 -15.16
C LYS A 228 -20.93 -20.05 -14.35
N ASN A 229 -20.51 -19.91 -13.10
CA ASN A 229 -20.33 -21.03 -12.17
C ASN A 229 -21.57 -21.29 -11.31
N ASN A 230 -22.69 -20.63 -11.62
CA ASN A 230 -23.93 -20.66 -10.86
C ASN A 230 -23.75 -20.25 -9.40
N VAL A 231 -22.74 -19.45 -9.05
CA VAL A 231 -22.49 -19.00 -7.67
C VAL A 231 -23.20 -17.67 -7.45
N PRO A 232 -24.13 -17.57 -6.48
CA PRO A 232 -24.80 -16.30 -6.19
C PRO A 232 -23.80 -15.25 -5.74
N ILE A 233 -23.93 -14.05 -6.28
CA ILE A 233 -23.04 -12.92 -6.02
C ILE A 233 -23.85 -11.65 -5.77
N VAL A 234 -23.42 -10.88 -4.78
CA VAL A 234 -23.96 -9.56 -4.48
C VAL A 234 -22.82 -8.55 -4.36
N LEU A 235 -23.09 -7.29 -4.69
CA LEU A 235 -22.19 -6.19 -4.36
C LEU A 235 -22.59 -5.58 -3.03
N THR A 236 -21.62 -5.19 -2.22
CA THR A 236 -21.88 -4.44 -0.98
C THR A 236 -22.62 -3.13 -1.30
N LYS A 237 -23.48 -2.64 -0.38
CA LYS A 237 -24.20 -1.37 -0.57
C LYS A 237 -23.30 -0.14 -0.52
N THR A 238 -22.32 -0.17 0.39
CA THR A 238 -21.37 0.90 0.63
C THR A 238 -19.98 0.33 0.88
N GLU A 239 -18.96 1.08 0.47
CA GLU A 239 -17.55 0.77 0.72
C GLU A 239 -16.85 2.07 1.11
N LYS A 240 -15.92 1.96 2.06
CA LYS A 240 -14.90 2.97 2.32
C LYS A 240 -13.57 2.46 1.78
N CYS A 241 -12.68 3.36 1.38
CA CYS A 241 -11.30 3.00 1.09
C CYS A 241 -10.65 2.28 2.28
N CYS A 242 -9.89 1.22 2.03
CA CYS A 242 -9.18 0.47 3.07
C CYS A 242 -8.07 1.28 3.77
N GLY A 243 -7.72 2.46 3.26
CA GLY A 243 -6.68 3.32 3.81
C GLY A 243 -5.26 2.89 3.46
N MET A 244 -5.05 1.87 2.62
CA MET A 244 -3.69 1.41 2.26
C MET A 244 -2.77 2.54 1.74
N PRO A 245 -3.22 3.43 0.82
CA PRO A 245 -2.38 4.54 0.37
C PRO A 245 -2.01 5.54 1.48
N LYS A 246 -2.83 5.64 2.53
CA LYS A 246 -2.55 6.44 3.72
C LYS A 246 -1.54 5.74 4.63
N LEU A 247 -1.71 4.43 4.82
CA LEU A 247 -0.81 3.60 5.60
C LEU A 247 0.61 3.60 5.02
N GLU A 248 0.75 3.48 3.69
CA GLU A 248 2.05 3.54 3.00
C GLU A 248 2.77 4.88 3.12
N LEU A 249 2.05 5.95 3.48
CA LEU A 249 2.60 7.26 3.80
C LEU A 249 2.74 7.51 5.31
N GLY A 250 2.43 6.52 6.15
CA GLY A 250 2.49 6.64 7.60
C GLY A 250 1.34 7.41 8.26
N ASP A 251 0.25 7.69 7.54
CA ASP A 251 -0.94 8.38 8.07
C ASP A 251 -1.85 7.36 8.81
N ILE A 252 -1.32 6.82 9.91
CA ILE A 252 -1.97 5.77 10.72
C ILE A 252 -3.27 6.30 11.34
N ASP A 253 -3.30 7.58 11.75
CA ASP A 253 -4.49 8.22 12.30
C ASP A 253 -5.67 8.22 11.32
N SER A 254 -5.44 8.55 10.04
CA SER A 254 -6.53 8.52 9.04
C SER A 254 -7.00 7.09 8.77
N VAL A 255 -6.11 6.11 8.81
CA VAL A 255 -6.46 4.68 8.66
C VAL A 255 -7.31 4.21 9.84
N ALA A 256 -6.95 4.60 11.07
CA ALA A 256 -7.73 4.28 12.27
C ALA A 256 -9.14 4.87 12.19
N LYS A 257 -9.25 6.16 11.82
CA LYS A 257 -10.54 6.86 11.66
C LYS A 257 -11.41 6.29 10.55
N ALA A 258 -10.82 5.72 9.49
CA ALA A 258 -11.59 5.16 8.37
C ALA A 258 -12.36 3.88 8.74
N LYS A 259 -12.01 3.24 9.87
CA LYS A 259 -12.71 2.05 10.38
C LYS A 259 -14.09 2.38 10.95
N ASP A 260 -14.26 3.59 11.47
CA ASP A 260 -15.51 4.12 12.04
C ASP A 260 -16.35 4.79 10.94
#